data_AF-A0A4Q3URZ5-F1
#
_entry.id   AF-A0A4Q3URZ5-F1
#
_cell.length_a   1.000
_cell.length_b   1.000
_cell.length_c   1.000
_cell.angle_alpha   90.00
_cell.angle_beta   90.00
_cell.angle_gamma   90.00
#
_symmetry.space_group_name_H-M   'P 1'
#
loop_
_entity.id
_entity.type
_entity.pdbx_description
1 polymer ?
#
loop_
_entity_poly.entity_id
_entity_poly.type
_entity_poly.pdbx_seq_one_letter_code
_entity_poly.pdbx_strand_id
1 'polypeptide(L)'
;MTFAFVCVDKGSARATIIDLLITKGISFIDVGMGLSRKAGPIRGSMRATYFDKTNAAAVRDMDLVPKHDAKDDIYKTNIQIAELNALNACLAVILYKKRLGFYEGEDSLFNLLFELGDMRSLGQRHEG
;
A
#
# COMPACT_ATOMS: atom_id res chain seq x y z
N MET A 1 17.43 10.50 -5.27
CA MET A 1 16.38 9.89 -4.44
C MET A 1 16.67 8.41 -4.31
N THR A 2 16.80 7.89 -3.09
CA THR A 2 17.17 6.49 -2.83
C THR A 2 15.97 5.60 -2.47
N PHE A 3 14.87 6.21 -2.04
CA PHE A 3 13.63 5.55 -1.64
C PHE A 3 12.46 6.52 -1.77
N ALA A 4 11.23 6.03 -1.97
CA ALA A 4 10.03 6.85 -1.97
C ALA A 4 8.88 6.21 -1.17
N PHE A 5 8.03 7.06 -0.58
CA PHE A 5 6.72 6.67 -0.08
C PHE A 5 5.67 7.24 -1.03
N VAL A 6 4.81 6.38 -1.58
CA VAL A 6 3.78 6.75 -2.56
C VAL A 6 2.43 6.70 -1.87
N CYS A 7 1.76 7.84 -1.78
CA CYS A 7 0.40 7.97 -1.25
C CYS A 7 -0.37 8.87 -2.22
N VAL A 8 -1.19 8.26 -3.07
CA VAL A 8 -1.91 8.96 -4.14
C VAL A 8 -3.28 8.34 -4.26
N ASP A 9 -4.33 9.15 -4.35
CA ASP A 9 -5.72 8.65 -4.41
C ASP A 9 -6.09 8.17 -5.83
N LYS A 10 -5.68 8.93 -6.85
CA LYS A 10 -6.00 8.65 -8.25
C LYS A 10 -5.22 7.43 -8.75
N GLY A 11 -5.93 6.41 -9.22
CA GLY A 11 -5.36 5.15 -9.69
C GLY A 11 -4.44 5.35 -10.89
N SER A 12 -4.85 6.19 -11.85
CA SER A 12 -4.03 6.46 -13.04
C SER A 12 -2.71 7.17 -12.69
N ALA A 13 -2.73 8.11 -11.73
CA ALA A 13 -1.54 8.81 -11.29
C ALA A 13 -0.61 7.88 -10.50
N ARG A 14 -1.20 7.04 -9.64
CA ARG A 14 -0.48 5.99 -8.90
C ARG A 14 0.25 5.04 -9.85
N ALA A 15 -0.41 4.56 -10.90
CA ALA A 15 0.20 3.73 -11.93
C ALA A 15 1.41 4.44 -12.56
N THR A 16 1.25 5.66 -13.08
CA THR A 16 2.36 6.42 -13.70
C THR A 16 3.56 6.59 -12.77
N ILE A 17 3.33 6.85 -11.47
CA ILE A 17 4.41 6.99 -10.49
C ILE A 17 5.12 5.66 -10.24
N ILE A 18 4.37 4.57 -10.11
CA ILE A 18 4.92 3.22 -9.95
C ILE A 18 5.81 2.87 -11.14
N ASP A 19 5.34 3.06 -12.38
CA ASP A 19 6.10 2.79 -13.61
C ASP A 19 7.43 3.57 -13.63
N LEU A 20 7.37 4.86 -13.26
CA LEU A 20 8.52 5.73 -13.22
C LEU A 20 9.57 5.28 -12.20
N LEU A 21 9.14 4.92 -10.99
CA LEU A 21 10.04 4.48 -9.92
C LEU A 21 10.68 3.12 -10.25
N ILE A 22 9.91 2.19 -10.82
CA ILE A 22 10.42 0.91 -11.33
C ILE A 22 11.48 1.14 -12.40
N THR A 23 11.18 1.97 -13.41
CA THR A 23 12.12 2.29 -14.50
C THR A 23 13.40 2.95 -13.99
N LYS A 24 13.32 3.72 -12.90
CA LYS A 24 14.46 4.36 -12.25
C LYS A 24 15.21 3.45 -11.26
N GLY A 25 14.75 2.23 -11.03
CA GLY A 25 15.34 1.31 -10.04
C GLY A 25 15.28 1.83 -8.60
N ILE A 26 14.29 2.66 -8.28
CA ILE A 26 14.10 3.22 -6.93
C ILE A 26 13.12 2.32 -6.18
N SER A 27 13.55 1.75 -5.05
CA SER A 27 12.63 1.02 -4.15
C SER A 27 11.63 1.98 -3.51
N PHE A 28 10.40 1.52 -3.28
CA PHE A 28 9.37 2.36 -2.68
C PHE A 28 8.33 1.55 -1.91
N ILE A 29 7.54 2.23 -1.08
CA ILE A 29 6.31 1.68 -0.50
C ILE A 29 5.13 2.49 -1.02
N ASP A 30 4.17 1.80 -1.62
CA ASP A 30 2.85 2.35 -1.90
C ASP A 30 1.90 2.09 -0.74
N VAL A 31 1.15 3.11 -0.35
CA VAL A 31 0.09 3.00 0.64
C VAL A 31 -1.27 3.27 0.03
N GLY A 32 -2.29 2.63 0.60
CA GLY A 32 -3.67 2.93 0.26
C GLY A 32 -4.62 2.51 1.36
N MET A 33 -5.86 2.95 1.26
CA MET A 33 -6.94 2.51 2.13
C MET A 33 -8.21 2.28 1.33
N GLY A 34 -8.98 1.29 1.74
CA GLY A 34 -10.27 0.94 1.15
C GLY A 34 -11.36 1.06 2.20
N LEU A 35 -11.89 2.26 2.39
CA LEU A 35 -12.94 2.52 3.37
C LEU A 35 -14.32 2.55 2.70
N SER A 36 -15.32 2.03 3.41
CA SER A 36 -16.70 1.99 2.92
C SER A 36 -17.68 2.28 4.05
N ARG A 37 -18.73 3.04 3.73
CA ARG A 37 -19.85 3.30 4.61
C ARG A 37 -21.15 2.94 3.89
N LYS A 38 -21.59 1.69 4.03
CA LYS A 38 -22.90 1.23 3.51
C LYS A 38 -23.88 1.17 4.68
N ALA A 39 -24.60 2.28 4.92
CA ALA A 39 -25.65 2.41 5.94
C ALA A 39 -25.27 1.89 7.35
N GLY A 40 -24.19 2.42 7.94
CA GLY A 40 -23.72 2.01 9.26
C GLY A 40 -22.34 2.54 9.64
N PRO A 41 -21.65 1.88 10.60
CA PRO A 41 -20.25 2.14 10.93
C PRO A 41 -19.31 1.97 9.73
N ILE A 42 -18.13 2.57 9.83
CA ILE A 42 -17.11 2.50 8.78
C ILE A 42 -16.42 1.14 8.85
N ARG A 43 -16.25 0.51 7.68
CA ARG A 43 -15.48 -0.72 7.50
C ARG A 43 -14.39 -0.49 6.47
N GLY A 44 -13.32 -1.28 6.54
CA GLY A 44 -12.28 -1.21 5.54
C GLY A 44 -10.93 -1.69 6.04
N SER A 45 -9.91 -1.31 5.28
CA SER A 45 -8.54 -1.73 5.52
C SER A 45 -7.53 -0.68 5.08
N MET A 46 -6.34 -0.74 5.65
CA MET A 46 -5.14 -0.03 5.19
C MET A 46 -4.18 -1.02 4.54
N ARG A 47 -3.46 -0.58 3.51
CA ARG A 47 -2.49 -1.37 2.76
C ARG A 47 -1.14 -0.64 2.72
N ALA A 48 -0.07 -1.39 2.95
CA ALA A 48 1.29 -0.99 2.60
C ALA A 48 1.95 -2.08 1.74
N THR A 49 2.41 -1.71 0.54
CA THR A 49 3.04 -2.62 -0.42
C THR A 49 4.44 -2.12 -0.75
N TYR A 50 5.45 -2.91 -0.41
CA TYR A 50 6.84 -2.68 -0.75
C TYR A 50 7.17 -3.20 -2.15
N PHE A 51 7.80 -2.34 -2.93
CA PHE A 51 8.34 -2.61 -4.24
C PHE A 51 9.86 -2.57 -4.16
N ASP A 52 10.48 -3.75 -4.20
CA ASP A 52 11.92 -3.89 -4.23
C ASP A 52 12.50 -3.61 -5.62
N LYS A 53 13.70 -3.04 -5.70
CA LYS A 53 14.43 -2.80 -6.96
C LYS A 53 14.48 -4.02 -7.90
N THR A 54 14.51 -5.25 -7.37
CA THR A 54 14.63 -6.49 -8.15
C THR A 54 13.29 -7.09 -8.53
N ASN A 55 12.29 -7.01 -7.64
CA ASN A 55 11.01 -7.71 -7.78
C ASN A 55 9.81 -6.78 -8.04
N ALA A 56 10.02 -5.46 -8.13
CA ALA A 56 8.93 -4.50 -8.27
C ALA A 56 8.04 -4.74 -9.50
N ALA A 57 8.59 -5.24 -10.61
CA ALA A 57 7.81 -5.61 -11.79
C ALA A 57 6.84 -6.77 -11.48
N ALA A 58 7.34 -7.84 -10.85
CA ALA A 58 6.50 -8.96 -10.43
C ALA A 58 5.41 -8.53 -9.43
N VAL A 59 5.76 -7.70 -8.43
CA VAL A 59 4.78 -7.17 -7.47
C VAL A 59 3.73 -6.30 -8.16
N ARG A 60 4.11 -5.50 -9.16
CA ARG A 60 3.20 -4.67 -9.96
C ARG A 60 2.19 -5.54 -10.75
N ASP A 61 2.62 -6.69 -11.23
CA ASP A 61 1.79 -7.62 -12.00
C ASP A 61 0.81 -8.41 -11.13
N MET A 62 1.05 -8.52 -9.82
CA MET A 62 0.12 -9.14 -8.85
C MET A 62 -1.16 -8.31 -8.59
N ASP A 63 -1.26 -7.09 -9.13
CA ASP A 63 -2.45 -6.22 -9.02
C ASP A 63 -2.92 -5.91 -7.58
N LEU A 64 -2.00 -5.92 -6.63
CA LEU A 64 -2.28 -5.61 -5.20
C LEU A 64 -2.60 -4.13 -4.95
N VAL A 65 -2.22 -3.27 -5.90
CA VAL A 65 -2.34 -1.82 -5.84
C VAL A 65 -3.30 -1.38 -6.95
N PRO A 66 -4.35 -0.59 -6.66
CA PRO A 66 -5.28 -0.15 -7.70
C PRO A 66 -4.58 0.74 -8.73
N LYS A 67 -4.60 0.35 -10.00
CA LYS A 67 -3.95 1.08 -11.12
C LYS A 67 -4.92 1.87 -12.00
N HIS A 68 -6.23 1.72 -11.78
CA HIS A 68 -7.27 2.38 -12.56
C HIS A 68 -8.23 3.15 -11.67
N ASP A 69 -8.75 4.24 -12.21
CA ASP A 69 -9.90 4.93 -11.62
C ASP A 69 -11.15 4.06 -11.84
N ALA A 70 -12.07 4.04 -10.88
CA ALA A 70 -13.31 3.28 -11.08
C ALA A 70 -14.17 4.01 -12.11
N LYS A 71 -14.78 3.27 -13.05
CA LYS A 71 -15.61 3.86 -14.12
C LYS A 71 -16.80 4.68 -13.60
N ASP A 72 -17.22 4.44 -12.36
CA ASP A 72 -18.32 5.15 -11.68
C ASP A 72 -17.83 5.76 -10.36
N ASP A 73 -17.17 6.92 -10.46
CA ASP A 73 -16.68 7.70 -9.32
C ASP A 73 -17.81 8.23 -8.41
N ILE A 74 -19.07 8.11 -8.84
CA ILE A 74 -20.28 8.50 -8.10
C ILE A 74 -20.55 7.66 -6.85
N TYR A 75 -20.00 6.44 -6.74
CA TYR A 75 -20.18 5.57 -5.57
C TYR A 75 -18.90 5.35 -4.75
N LYS A 76 -17.75 5.85 -5.21
CA LYS A 76 -16.52 5.86 -4.41
C LYS A 76 -16.59 7.00 -3.42
N THR A 77 -16.86 6.68 -2.16
CA THR A 77 -16.62 7.63 -1.07
C THR A 77 -15.11 7.64 -0.81
N ASN A 78 -14.41 8.71 -1.19
CA ASN A 78 -13.01 8.93 -0.79
C ASN A 78 -12.96 9.35 0.68
N ILE A 79 -13.29 8.42 1.58
CA ILE A 79 -13.32 8.67 3.01
C ILE A 79 -11.87 8.76 3.49
N GLN A 80 -11.50 9.93 3.98
CA GLN A 80 -10.19 10.19 4.58
C GLN A 80 -10.42 10.50 6.06
N ILE A 81 -9.74 9.75 6.94
CA ILE A 81 -9.86 9.88 8.39
C ILE A 81 -8.47 10.03 8.97
N ALA A 82 -8.26 11.07 9.79
CA ALA A 82 -6.93 11.48 10.23
C ALA A 82 -6.15 10.36 10.93
N GLU A 83 -6.77 9.65 11.87
CA GLU A 83 -6.14 8.55 12.61
C GLU A 83 -5.85 7.34 11.72
N LEU A 84 -6.67 7.08 10.71
CA LEU A 84 -6.44 5.98 9.76
C LEU A 84 -5.33 6.31 8.77
N ASN A 85 -5.23 7.58 8.35
CA ASN A 85 -4.12 8.07 7.54
C ASN A 85 -2.80 8.02 8.31
N ALA A 86 -2.81 8.45 9.57
CA ALA A 86 -1.67 8.35 10.46
C ALA A 86 -1.24 6.88 10.65
N LEU A 87 -2.20 5.98 10.90
CA LEU A 87 -1.93 4.54 11.03
C LEU A 87 -1.32 3.97 9.74
N ASN A 88 -1.87 4.29 8.56
CA ASN A 88 -1.35 3.83 7.28
C ASN A 88 0.10 4.31 7.02
N ALA A 89 0.38 5.58 7.34
CA ALA A 89 1.74 6.12 7.26
C ALA A 89 2.70 5.41 8.24
N CYS A 90 2.26 5.14 9.47
CA CYS A 90 3.03 4.37 10.44
C CYS A 90 3.34 2.95 9.95
N LEU A 91 2.36 2.25 9.36
CA LEU A 91 2.57 0.92 8.78
C LEU A 91 3.65 0.94 7.70
N ALA A 92 3.64 1.95 6.83
CA ALA A 92 4.67 2.12 5.80
C ALA A 92 6.06 2.38 6.40
N VAL A 93 6.17 3.25 7.40
CA VAL A 93 7.44 3.54 8.07
C VAL A 93 7.98 2.31 8.81
N ILE A 94 7.11 1.54 9.46
CA ILE A 94 7.49 0.29 10.13
C ILE A 94 7.99 -0.72 9.10
N LEU A 95 7.27 -0.91 7.99
CA LEU A 95 7.68 -1.81 6.92
C LEU A 95 9.04 -1.39 6.33
N TYR A 96 9.24 -0.09 6.07
CA TYR A 96 10.52 0.45 5.62
C TYR A 96 11.66 0.17 6.61
N LYS A 97 11.46 0.47 7.90
CA LYS A 97 12.46 0.22 8.94
C LYS A 97 12.75 -1.26 9.14
N LYS A 98 11.77 -2.14 8.94
CA LYS A 98 11.98 -3.60 8.90
C LYS A 98 12.94 -3.98 7.78
N ARG A 99 12.78 -3.40 6.57
CA ARG A 99 13.72 -3.61 5.44
C ARG A 99 15.14 -3.12 5.70
N LEU A 100 15.30 -2.19 6.64
CA LEU A 100 16.59 -1.69 7.08
C LEU A 100 17.16 -2.48 8.28
N GLY A 101 16.48 -3.53 8.75
CA GLY A 101 16.94 -4.35 9.87
C GLY A 101 16.76 -3.73 11.26
N PHE A 102 15.96 -2.67 11.40
CA PHE A 102 15.68 -2.08 12.72
C PHE A 102 14.76 -2.94 13.59
N TYR A 103 13.98 -3.82 12.96
CA TYR A 103 12.99 -4.67 13.63
C TYR A 103 13.20 -6.13 13.21
N GLU A 104 13.05 -7.05 14.16
CA GLU A 104 13.17 -8.50 13.93
C GLU A 104 12.10 -9.03 12.95
N GLY A 105 12.44 -10.10 12.24
CA GLY A 105 11.55 -10.92 11.43
C GLY A 105 11.95 -10.96 9.96
N GLU A 106 11.29 -11.83 9.19
CA GLU A 106 11.70 -12.08 7.80
C GLU A 106 11.53 -10.87 6.88
N ASP A 107 12.53 -10.66 6.04
CA ASP A 107 12.55 -9.70 4.94
C ASP A 107 11.68 -10.14 3.74
N SER A 108 10.91 -11.22 3.88
CA SER A 108 10.05 -11.71 2.81
C SER A 108 8.77 -10.87 2.65
N LEU A 109 8.28 -10.20 3.72
CA LEU A 109 6.98 -9.49 3.74
C LEU A 109 6.97 -8.26 2.83
N PHE A 110 6.30 -8.34 1.68
CA PHE A 110 6.23 -7.25 0.71
C PHE A 110 4.85 -6.60 0.62
N ASN A 111 3.79 -7.22 1.12
CA ASN A 111 2.46 -6.60 1.17
C ASN A 111 1.81 -6.84 2.53
N LEU A 112 1.28 -5.78 3.13
CA LEU A 112 0.57 -5.80 4.39
C LEU A 112 -0.82 -5.20 4.20
N LEU A 113 -1.83 -5.93 4.64
CA LEU A 113 -3.20 -5.46 4.78
C LEU A 113 -3.56 -5.45 6.27
N PHE A 114 -4.07 -4.33 6.78
CA PHE A 114 -4.59 -4.20 8.14
C PHE A 114 -6.10 -3.97 8.06
N GLU A 115 -6.89 -4.88 8.60
CA GLU A 115 -8.35 -4.85 8.58
C GLU A 115 -8.91 -4.21 9.86
N LEU A 116 -9.84 -3.27 9.71
CA LEU A 116 -10.43 -2.55 10.86
C LEU A 116 -11.47 -3.37 11.64
N GLY A 117 -12.10 -4.36 11.00
CA GLY A 117 -13.24 -5.07 11.59
C GLY A 117 -12.86 -5.88 12.82
N ASP A 118 -11.76 -6.61 12.74
CA ASP A 118 -11.23 -7.50 13.78
C ASP A 118 -9.79 -7.12 14.19
N MET A 119 -9.28 -5.97 13.73
CA MET A 119 -7.93 -5.48 14.01
C MET A 119 -6.84 -6.48 13.59
N ARG A 120 -7.06 -7.17 12.47
CA ARG A 120 -6.18 -8.22 11.95
C ARG A 120 -5.18 -7.68 10.93
N SER A 121 -3.99 -8.28 10.92
CA SER A 121 -3.02 -8.10 9.84
C SER A 121 -2.91 -9.36 8.97
N LEU A 122 -2.80 -9.15 7.66
CA LEU A 122 -2.56 -10.16 6.65
C LEU A 122 -1.32 -9.76 5.85
N GLY A 123 -0.36 -10.67 5.72
CA GLY A 123 0.90 -10.42 5.03
C GLY A 123 1.11 -11.33 3.83
N GLN A 124 1.60 -10.80 2.71
CA GLN A 124 2.15 -11.60 1.61
C GLN A 124 3.67 -11.48 1.58
N ARG A 125 4.31 -12.63 1.33
CA ARG A 125 5.76 -12.83 1.41
C ARG A 125 6.28 -13.35 0.08
N HIS A 126 7.48 -12.96 -0.33
CA HIS A 126 8.14 -13.61 -1.46
C HIS A 126 8.41 -15.07 -1.10
N GLU A 127 8.19 -15.98 -2.04
CA GLU A 127 8.69 -17.35 -1.94
C GLU A 127 10.21 -17.31 -1.94
N GLY A 128 10.82 -18.02 -0.98
CA GLY A 128 12.28 -18.06 -0.80
C GLY A 128 12.99 -18.95 -1.79
#